data_AF-A0A843EUM8-F1
#
_entry.id   AF-A0A843EUM8-F1
#
_cell.length_a   1.000
_cell.length_b   1.000
_cell.length_c   1.000
_cell.angle_alpha   90.00
_cell.angle_beta   90.00
_cell.angle_gamma   90.00
#
_symmetry.space_group_name_H-M   'P 1'
#
loop_
_entity.id
_entity.type
_entity.pdbx_description
1 polymer ?
#
loop_
_entity_poly.entity_id
_entity_poly.type
_entity_poly.pdbx_seq_one_letter_code
_entity_poly.pdbx_strand_id
1 'polypeptide(L)' 'MGHLFRLKLASGLSNINVNDKIALTSTGAIKSDDGEYIAMHPVESSDDYNYIEVFRPYDMGDS' A
#
# COMPACT_ATOMS: atom_id res chain seq x y z
N MET A 1 9.48 -5.85 14.84
CA MET A 1 8.05 -5.45 14.95
C MET A 1 7.81 -4.49 13.80
N GLY A 2 6.95 -4.82 12.84
CA GLY A 2 6.78 -4.01 11.63
C GLY A 2 6.13 -2.65 11.92
N HIS A 3 6.16 -1.78 10.93
CA HIS A 3 5.66 -0.41 11.06
C HIS A 3 4.38 -0.24 10.23
N LEU A 4 3.36 0.36 10.86
CA LEU A 4 2.14 0.81 10.19
C LEU A 4 2.41 2.18 9.60
N PHE A 5 2.16 2.31 8.31
CA PHE A 5 2.30 3.56 7.57
C PHE A 5 0.99 3.91 6.89
N ARG A 6 0.79 5.21 6.69
CA ARG A 6 -0.30 5.71 5.86
C ARG A 6 0.30 6.30 4.58
N LEU A 7 0.08 5.64 3.45
CA LEU A 7 0.61 6.07 2.16
C LEU A 7 -0.48 6.79 1.36
N LYS A 8 -0.11 7.85 0.64
CA LYS A 8 -1.03 8.53 -0.28
C LYS A 8 -1.24 7.67 -1.51
N LEU A 9 -2.49 7.36 -1.84
CA LEU A 9 -2.82 6.57 -3.02
C LEU A 9 -2.61 7.39 -4.31
N ALA A 10 -2.20 6.72 -5.38
CA ALA A 10 -2.30 7.32 -6.71
C ALA A 10 -3.77 7.43 -7.11
N SER A 11 -4.13 8.50 -7.83
CA SER A 11 -5.51 8.74 -8.31
C SER A 11 -5.91 7.72 -9.38
N GLY A 12 -7.21 7.42 -9.48
CA GLY A 12 -7.76 6.45 -10.44
C GLY A 12 -7.52 4.97 -10.10
N LEU A 13 -7.04 4.64 -8.89
CA LEU A 13 -6.97 3.27 -8.42
C LEU A 13 -8.32 2.84 -7.83
N SER A 14 -8.75 1.66 -8.22
CA SER A 14 -9.91 0.97 -7.62
C SER A 14 -9.48 -0.43 -7.19
N ASN A 15 -10.17 -0.96 -6.18
CA ASN A 15 -10.05 -2.34 -5.73
C ASN A 15 -8.69 -2.73 -5.13
N ILE A 16 -8.26 -2.03 -4.09
CA ILE A 16 -7.20 -2.54 -3.21
C ILE A 16 -7.85 -3.38 -2.11
N ASN A 17 -7.47 -4.64 -2.01
CA ASN A 17 -7.93 -5.56 -0.98
C ASN A 17 -6.93 -5.64 0.17
N VAL A 18 -7.41 -6.14 1.32
CA VAL A 18 -6.51 -6.53 2.41
C VAL A 18 -5.53 -7.59 1.91
N ASN A 19 -4.26 -7.47 2.31
CA ASN A 19 -3.13 -8.27 1.86
C ASN A 19 -2.64 -8.02 0.43
N ASP A 20 -3.24 -7.08 -0.31
CA ASP A 20 -2.64 -6.65 -1.57
C ASP A 20 -1.28 -6.03 -1.29
N LYS A 21 -0.32 -6.35 -2.15
CA LYS A 21 1.00 -5.73 -2.14
C LYS A 21 0.93 -4.35 -2.78
N ILE A 22 1.55 -3.40 -2.11
CA ILE A 22 1.53 -1.99 -2.45
C ILE A 22 2.97 -1.54 -2.68
N ALA A 23 3.21 -0.92 -3.82
CA ALA A 23 4.47 -0.25 -4.13
C ALA A 23 4.28 1.26 -4.02
N LEU A 24 5.29 1.94 -3.48
CA LEU A 24 5.32 3.39 -3.46
C LEU A 24 6.00 3.90 -4.73
N THR A 25 5.30 4.74 -5.49
CA THR A 25 5.82 5.36 -6.71
C THR A 25 5.82 6.88 -6.59
N SER A 26 6.38 7.57 -7.59
CA SER A 26 6.40 9.04 -7.65
C SER A 26 5.00 9.67 -7.68
N THR A 27 3.97 8.93 -8.12
CA THR A 27 2.58 9.42 -8.18
C THR A 27 1.75 9.01 -6.96
N GLY A 28 2.26 8.12 -6.11
CA GLY A 28 1.58 7.59 -4.94
C GLY A 28 1.75 6.09 -4.78
N ALA A 29 1.08 5.54 -3.77
CA ALA A 29 0.95 4.11 -3.54
C ALA A 29 0.03 3.49 -4.60
N ILE A 30 0.51 2.41 -5.23
CA ILE A 30 -0.22 1.62 -6.22
C ILE A 30 -0.20 0.15 -5.82
N LYS A 31 -1.20 -0.62 -6.27
CA LYS A 31 -1.15 -2.08 -6.21
C LYS A 31 -0.05 -2.59 -7.15
N SER A 32 0.84 -3.42 -6.62
CA SER A 32 1.93 -4.04 -7.39
C SER A 32 2.37 -5.34 -6.72
N ASP A 33 2.56 -6.41 -7.49
CA ASP A 33 3.04 -7.70 -6.96
C ASP A 33 4.47 -7.66 -6.42
N ASP A 34 5.24 -6.63 -6.80
CA ASP A 34 6.58 -6.30 -6.31
C ASP A 34 6.54 -5.30 -5.13
N GLY A 35 5.36 -4.97 -4.63
CA GLY A 35 5.18 -4.06 -3.50
C GLY A 35 5.75 -4.61 -2.20
N GLU A 36 6.49 -3.77 -1.48
CA GLU A 36 7.07 -4.07 -0.17
C GLU A 36 6.12 -3.76 1.01
N TYR A 37 4.99 -3.12 0.72
CA TYR A 37 3.97 -2.76 1.70
C TYR A 37 2.75 -3.66 1.53
N ILE A 38 2.07 -4.00 2.63
CA ILE A 38 0.88 -4.84 2.63
C ILE A 38 -0.32 -4.00 3.03
N ALA A 39 -1.35 -3.93 2.18
CA ALA A 39 -2.59 -3.24 2.49
C ALA A 39 -3.30 -3.88 3.69
N MET A 40 -3.64 -3.07 4.69
CA MET A 40 -4.30 -3.52 5.91
C MET A 40 -5.83 -3.32 5.86
N HIS A 41 -6.29 -2.40 5.02
CA HIS A 41 -7.72 -2.11 4.85
C HIS A 41 -8.09 -2.08 3.36
N PRO A 42 -9.31 -2.51 3.01
CA PRO A 42 -9.78 -2.41 1.64
C PRO A 42 -10.00 -0.94 1.26
N VAL A 43 -9.70 -0.61 0.00
CA VAL A 43 -10.00 0.69 -0.60
C VAL A 43 -10.74 0.45 -1.91
N GLU A 44 -12.00 0.89 -1.95
CA GLU A 44 -12.86 0.75 -3.14
C GLU A 44 -12.47 1.75 -4.24
N SER A 45 -12.09 2.98 -3.85
CA SER A 45 -11.75 4.08 -4.76
C SER A 45 -10.70 5.00 -4.13
N SER A 46 -9.58 5.23 -4.80
CA SER A 46 -8.53 6.15 -4.33
C SER A 46 -8.89 7.62 -4.44
N ASP A 47 -9.83 7.95 -5.32
CA ASP A 47 -10.26 9.35 -5.50
C ASP A 47 -11.14 9.78 -4.32
N ASP A 48 -11.86 8.84 -3.72
CA ASP A 48 -12.56 9.03 -2.44
C ASP A 48 -11.59 8.86 -1.26
N TYR A 49 -10.77 7.81 -1.29
CA TYR A 49 -9.75 7.53 -0.29
C TYR A 49 -8.36 7.99 -0.75
N ASN A 50 -7.99 9.18 -0.34
CA ASN A 50 -6.68 9.76 -0.63
C ASN A 50 -5.48 8.96 -0.07
N TYR A 51 -5.73 8.07 0.90
CA TYR A 51 -4.68 7.35 1.62
C TYR A 51 -5.09 5.91 1.94
N ILE A 52 -4.10 5.04 2.03
CA ILE A 52 -4.23 3.66 2.49
C ILE A 52 -3.34 3.40 3.69
N GLU A 53 -3.84 2.63 4.65
CA GLU A 53 -3.04 2.07 5.74
C GLU A 53 -2.38 0.79 5.27
N VAL A 54 -1.06 0.76 5.40
CA VAL A 54 -0.23 -0.36 5.00
C VAL A 54 0.69 -0.77 6.13
N PHE A 55 1.05 -2.04 6.13
CA PHE A 55 2.05 -2.60 7.00
C PHE A 55 3.31 -2.88 6.18
N ARG A 56 4.45 -2.32 6.60
CA ARG A 56 5.74 -2.77 6.11
C ARG A 56 6.26 -3.80 7.12
N PRO A 57 6.37 -5.09 6.76
CA PRO A 57 7.13 -6.01 7.58
C PRO A 57 8.54 -5.44 7.76
N TYR A 58 9.10 -5.56 8.97
CA TYR A 58 10.50 -5.22 9.18
C TYR A 58 11.28 -6.06 8.19
N ASP A 59 12.09 -5.40 7.37
CA ASP A 59 12.82 -6.00 6.26
C ASP A 59 13.36 -7.38 6.68
N MET A 60 12.93 -8.44 5.98
CA MET A 60 13.74 -9.66 5.85
C MET A 60 14.91 -9.34 4.90
N GLY A 61 15.57 -8.21 5.13
CA GLY A 61 16.73 -7.77 4.39
C GLY A 61 17.97 -8.38 4.99
N ASP A 62 18.74 -9.00 4.11
CA ASP A 62 20.15 -9.32 4.26
C ASP A 62 20.53 -10.24 5.44
N SER A 63 20.53 -11.55 5.16
CA SER A 63 21.67 -12.38 5.55
C SER A 63 22.64 -12.49 4.39
#